data_AF-A0A0G1EY17-F1
#
_entry.id   AF-A0A0G1EY17-F1
#
_cell.length_a   1.000
_cell.length_b   1.000
_cell.length_c   1.000
_cell.angle_alpha   90.00
_cell.angle_beta   90.00
_cell.angle_gamma   90.00
#
_symmetry.space_group_name_H-M   'P 1'
#
loop_
_entity.id
_entity.type
_entity.pdbx_description
1 polymer ?
#
loop_
_entity_poly.entity_id
_entity_poly.type
_entity_poly.pdbx_seq_one_letter_code
_entity_poly.pdbx_strand_id
1 'polypeptide(L)'
;MKANLAAVLIFVFVGVFTLTSPVATFNADVALAQQQMVTTDKPVLAQNAPKEAVPAALSEKKGLDPLLGKWKYDTNQSFVSTFEAVSVGADGNAVIKNYKVNGRDVPHAKLVASNEKGVIRVGIRLGEGAWDLTYSTVFGGMLDGTFTPSGRAPISGKFYKEK
;
A
#
# COMPACT_ATOMS: atom_id res chain seq x y z
N MET A 1 42.70 46.24 -15.94
CA MET A 1 42.27 45.19 -14.99
C MET A 1 40.99 45.67 -14.33
N LYS A 2 39.86 45.01 -14.57
CA LYS A 2 38.56 45.33 -13.98
C LYS A 2 38.07 44.10 -13.23
N ALA A 3 37.80 44.26 -11.95
CA ALA A 3 37.24 43.25 -11.08
C ALA A 3 35.77 43.00 -11.46
N ASN A 4 35.42 41.75 -11.78
CA ASN A 4 34.03 41.30 -11.77
C ASN A 4 33.88 40.34 -10.59
N LEU A 5 33.43 40.92 -9.48
CA LEU A 5 33.02 40.25 -8.27
C LEU A 5 31.61 39.67 -8.51
N ALA A 6 31.52 38.43 -8.96
CA ALA A 6 30.28 37.66 -8.92
C ALA A 6 30.43 36.58 -7.86
N ALA A 7 30.13 36.96 -6.61
CA ALA A 7 30.03 36.05 -5.49
C ALA A 7 28.87 35.09 -5.74
N VAL A 8 29.17 33.84 -6.07
CA VAL A 8 28.17 32.76 -6.04
C VAL A 8 28.04 32.34 -4.59
N LEU A 9 26.97 32.80 -3.96
CA LEU A 9 26.52 32.37 -2.63
C LEU A 9 26.23 30.86 -2.67
N ILE A 10 27.12 30.08 -2.06
CA ILE A 10 26.89 28.67 -1.76
C ILE A 10 25.92 28.63 -0.57
N PHE A 11 24.64 28.39 -0.84
CA PHE A 11 23.71 27.97 0.20
C PHE A 11 23.90 26.48 0.48
N VAL A 12 24.84 26.15 1.37
CA VAL A 12 24.86 24.85 2.03
C VAL A 12 23.72 24.84 3.05
N PHE A 13 22.54 24.34 2.66
CA PHE A 13 21.55 23.92 3.64
C PHE A 13 22.02 22.62 4.27
N VAL A 14 22.80 22.73 5.35
CA VAL A 14 22.98 21.63 6.32
C VAL A 14 21.68 21.53 7.12
N GLY A 15 20.66 20.94 6.50
CA GLY A 15 19.53 20.42 7.23
C GLY A 15 19.95 19.10 7.86
N VAL A 16 20.30 19.12 9.14
CA VAL A 16 20.33 17.89 9.95
C VAL A 16 18.89 17.39 10.03
N PHE A 17 18.45 16.62 9.04
CA PHE A 17 17.27 15.80 9.18
C PHE A 17 17.70 14.57 9.96
N THR A 18 17.46 14.61 11.28
CA THR A 18 17.41 13.37 12.06
C THR A 18 16.25 12.55 11.51
N LEU A 19 16.57 11.56 10.67
CA LEU A 19 15.66 10.49 10.30
C LEU A 19 15.29 9.73 11.57
N THR A 20 14.24 10.17 12.26
CA THR A 20 13.51 9.28 13.16
C THR A 20 12.71 8.34 12.27
N SER A 21 13.37 7.29 11.80
CA SER A 21 12.69 6.10 11.31
C SER A 21 11.68 5.69 12.37
N PRO A 22 10.37 5.55 12.07
CA PRO A 22 9.52 4.76 12.94
C PRO A 22 10.01 3.32 12.79
N VAL A 23 10.90 2.91 13.69
CA VAL A 23 11.09 1.49 13.99
C VAL A 23 9.73 1.03 14.46
N ALA A 24 9.04 0.28 13.60
CA ALA A 24 7.84 -0.46 13.95
C ALA A 24 8.26 -1.51 14.99
N THR A 25 8.34 -1.05 16.23
CA THR A 25 8.62 -1.88 17.40
C THR A 25 7.28 -2.44 17.80
N PHE A 26 6.88 -3.58 17.23
CA PHE A 26 5.81 -4.37 17.79
C PHE A 26 6.35 -5.03 19.07
N ASN A 27 6.28 -4.29 20.18
CA ASN A 27 6.43 -4.89 21.50
C ASN A 27 5.26 -5.85 21.68
N ALA A 28 5.59 -7.13 21.70
CA ALA A 28 4.78 -8.13 22.34
C ALA A 28 4.71 -7.79 23.83
N ASP A 29 3.51 -7.61 24.36
CA ASP A 29 3.28 -7.91 25.76
C ASP A 29 2.00 -8.76 25.90
N VAL A 30 2.24 -9.91 26.51
CA VAL A 30 1.27 -10.93 26.89
C VAL A 30 0.81 -10.60 28.31
N ALA A 31 -0.41 -11.03 28.64
CA ALA A 31 -1.05 -11.07 29.96
C ALA A 31 -1.91 -9.83 30.28
N LEU A 32 -3.16 -9.98 30.71
CA LEU A 32 -3.56 -10.77 31.87
C LEU A 32 -4.86 -11.55 31.66
N ALA A 33 -4.83 -12.83 32.04
CA ALA A 33 -6.02 -13.62 32.32
C ALA A 33 -6.69 -13.10 33.61
N GLN A 34 -8.02 -12.94 33.58
CA GLN A 34 -8.85 -13.10 34.78
C GLN A 34 -10.09 -13.91 34.39
N GLN A 35 -9.92 -15.24 34.39
CA GLN A 35 -11.00 -16.13 34.80
C GLN A 35 -11.04 -16.09 36.33
N GLN A 36 -12.15 -15.61 36.91
CA GLN A 36 -12.42 -15.87 38.32
C GLN A 36 -13.80 -16.52 38.47
N MET A 37 -13.71 -17.85 38.54
CA MET A 37 -14.39 -18.79 39.42
C MET A 37 -15.89 -18.59 39.76
N VAL A 38 -16.61 -19.64 39.36
CA VAL A 38 -17.97 -20.05 39.73
C VAL A 38 -18.08 -20.30 41.25
N THR A 39 -19.17 -19.83 41.86
CA THR A 39 -19.81 -20.51 43.00
C THR A 39 -21.28 -20.79 42.66
N THR A 40 -21.59 -22.07 42.59
CA THR A 40 -22.88 -22.73 42.33
C THR A 40 -23.85 -22.64 43.52
N ASP A 41 -25.14 -22.42 43.24
CA ASP A 41 -26.26 -23.24 43.74
C ASP A 41 -27.52 -23.09 42.84
N LYS A 42 -28.17 -24.22 42.53
CA LYS A 42 -29.16 -24.58 41.46
C LYS A 42 -30.60 -24.01 41.61
N PRO A 43 -31.63 -24.33 40.76
CA PRO A 43 -31.66 -24.96 39.40
C PRO A 43 -32.58 -24.26 38.33
N VAL A 44 -32.26 -24.53 37.05
CA VAL A 44 -33.13 -24.90 35.89
C VAL A 44 -34.49 -24.18 35.66
N LEU A 45 -34.64 -23.46 34.54
CA LEU A 45 -35.54 -23.78 33.40
C LEU A 45 -35.57 -22.62 32.37
N ALA A 46 -35.12 -22.88 31.14
CA ALA A 46 -35.83 -22.54 29.89
C ALA A 46 -34.93 -22.88 28.69
N GLN A 47 -35.36 -23.87 27.94
CA GLN A 47 -34.78 -24.36 26.69
C GLN A 47 -34.88 -23.31 25.58
N ASN A 48 -33.82 -23.17 24.78
CA ASN A 48 -33.89 -23.19 23.32
C ASN A 48 -32.48 -23.42 22.74
N ALA A 49 -32.29 -24.59 22.12
CA ALA A 49 -31.06 -25.05 21.49
C ALA A 49 -30.86 -24.42 20.09
N PRO A 50 -29.87 -24.87 19.32
CA PRO A 50 -28.44 -24.55 19.34
C PRO A 50 -28.08 -23.64 18.15
N LYS A 51 -27.04 -22.80 18.24
CA LYS A 51 -26.44 -22.22 17.03
C LYS A 51 -24.99 -21.82 17.24
N GLU A 52 -24.12 -22.53 16.54
CA GLU A 52 -22.92 -21.99 15.88
C GLU A 52 -22.14 -20.93 16.67
N ALA A 53 -21.13 -21.38 17.40
CA ALA A 53 -19.93 -20.59 17.58
C ALA A 53 -18.78 -21.30 16.87
N VAL A 54 -18.88 -21.41 15.54
CA VAL A 54 -17.66 -21.42 14.72
C VAL A 54 -17.01 -20.07 15.00
N PRO A 55 -15.81 -19.98 15.58
CA PRO A 55 -15.11 -18.72 15.58
C PRO A 55 -14.86 -18.41 14.11
N ALA A 56 -15.59 -17.44 13.58
CA ALA A 56 -15.29 -16.82 12.31
C ALA A 56 -13.92 -16.18 12.43
N ALA A 57 -12.87 -16.98 12.30
CA ALA A 57 -11.69 -16.60 11.56
C ALA A 57 -12.11 -16.44 10.09
N LEU A 58 -13.06 -15.54 9.85
CA LEU A 58 -13.18 -14.84 8.59
C LEU A 58 -11.92 -13.98 8.56
N SER A 59 -10.84 -14.57 8.05
CA SER A 59 -9.76 -13.84 7.44
C SER A 59 -10.45 -12.90 6.48
N GLU A 60 -10.66 -11.65 6.91
CA GLU A 60 -11.28 -10.62 6.09
C GLU A 60 -10.45 -10.57 4.82
N LYS A 61 -11.01 -11.12 3.74
CA LYS A 61 -10.49 -10.90 2.40
C LYS A 61 -10.37 -9.38 2.33
N LYS A 62 -9.14 -8.84 2.32
CA LYS A 62 -8.81 -7.44 2.66
C LYS A 62 -9.45 -6.36 1.75
N GLY A 63 -10.53 -6.66 1.03
CA GLY A 63 -11.16 -5.77 0.07
C GLY A 63 -10.22 -5.36 -1.05
N LEU A 64 -9.15 -6.13 -1.31
CA LEU A 64 -8.11 -5.84 -2.30
C LEU A 64 -8.43 -6.42 -3.69
N ASP A 65 -9.51 -7.20 -3.81
CA ASP A 65 -10.04 -7.72 -5.08
C ASP A 65 -10.21 -6.63 -6.17
N PRO A 66 -10.57 -5.36 -5.86
CA PRO A 66 -10.64 -4.32 -6.88
C PRO A 66 -9.31 -4.05 -7.61
N LEU A 67 -8.17 -4.41 -7.01
CA LEU A 67 -6.85 -4.26 -7.63
C LEU A 67 -6.57 -5.29 -8.73
N LEU A 68 -7.32 -6.39 -8.80
CA LEU A 68 -7.08 -7.44 -9.80
C LEU A 68 -7.42 -6.98 -11.21
N GLY A 69 -6.63 -7.40 -12.19
CA GLY A 69 -6.81 -7.09 -13.61
C GLY A 69 -5.69 -6.23 -14.19
N LYS A 70 -5.93 -5.71 -15.39
CA LYS A 70 -4.96 -4.93 -16.16
C LYS A 70 -5.09 -3.45 -15.85
N TRP A 71 -3.95 -2.79 -15.76
CA TRP A 71 -3.82 -1.39 -15.40
C TRP A 71 -2.93 -0.69 -16.40
N LYS A 72 -3.35 0.51 -16.80
CA LYS A 72 -2.61 1.36 -17.72
C LYS A 72 -2.51 2.77 -17.16
N TYR A 73 -1.29 3.24 -17.01
CA TYR A 73 -0.99 4.64 -16.80
C TYR A 73 -1.22 5.41 -18.10
N ASP A 74 -2.07 6.44 -18.02
CA ASP A 74 -2.41 7.29 -19.16
C ASP A 74 -1.97 8.72 -18.90
N THR A 75 -0.87 9.12 -19.53
CA THR A 75 -0.55 10.53 -19.75
C THR A 75 -0.11 10.75 -21.18
N ASN A 76 -0.19 12.01 -21.63
CA ASN A 76 0.22 12.47 -22.95
C ASN A 76 1.74 12.26 -23.19
N GLN A 77 2.08 11.01 -23.56
CA GLN A 77 3.13 10.58 -24.49
C GLN A 77 4.57 10.36 -23.99
N SER A 78 5.01 10.83 -22.81
CA SER A 78 6.44 10.66 -22.41
C SER A 78 6.71 9.46 -21.48
N PHE A 79 5.69 9.01 -20.73
CA PHE A 79 5.80 7.87 -19.82
C PHE A 79 4.51 7.05 -19.92
N VAL A 80 4.61 5.80 -20.36
CA VAL A 80 3.49 4.86 -20.44
C VAL A 80 3.87 3.66 -19.58
N SER A 81 3.02 3.31 -18.62
CA SER A 81 3.24 2.13 -17.79
C SER A 81 2.02 1.23 -17.78
N THR A 82 2.23 -0.07 -17.89
CA THR A 82 1.16 -1.06 -17.85
C THR A 82 1.54 -2.20 -16.94
N PHE A 83 0.58 -2.80 -16.24
CA PHE A 83 0.78 -4.03 -15.50
C PHE A 83 -0.52 -4.81 -15.33
N GLU A 84 -0.41 -6.09 -15.00
CA GLU A 84 -1.54 -6.93 -14.64
C GLU A 84 -1.37 -7.47 -13.22
N ALA A 85 -2.29 -7.17 -12.32
CA ALA A 85 -2.33 -7.77 -10.99
C ALA A 85 -3.17 -9.05 -11.05
N VAL A 86 -2.52 -10.19 -10.83
CA VAL A 86 -3.12 -11.52 -10.96
C VAL A 86 -3.69 -12.02 -9.64
N SER A 87 -3.00 -11.73 -8.54
CA SER A 87 -3.46 -12.05 -7.19
C SER A 87 -2.91 -11.03 -6.19
N VAL A 88 -3.63 -10.85 -5.09
CA VAL A 88 -3.18 -10.07 -3.93
C VAL A 88 -3.37 -10.93 -2.69
N GLY A 89 -2.28 -11.22 -1.99
CA GLY A 89 -2.29 -12.01 -0.77
C GLY A 89 -2.93 -11.25 0.40
N ALA A 90 -3.29 -11.98 1.46
CA ALA A 90 -3.81 -11.38 2.68
C ALA A 90 -2.77 -10.48 3.39
N ASP A 91 -1.48 -10.68 3.11
CA ASP A 91 -0.38 -9.83 3.54
C ASP A 91 -0.25 -8.54 2.71
N GLY A 92 -1.01 -8.42 1.62
CA GLY A 92 -0.97 -7.28 0.70
C GLY A 92 0.02 -7.43 -0.43
N ASN A 93 0.87 -8.47 -0.43
CA ASN A 93 1.81 -8.71 -1.52
C ASN A 93 1.04 -9.20 -2.75
N ALA A 94 1.28 -8.57 -3.90
CA ALA A 94 0.61 -8.93 -5.14
C ALA A 94 1.56 -9.60 -6.12
N VAL A 95 1.02 -10.58 -6.85
CA VAL A 95 1.67 -11.14 -8.03
C VAL A 95 1.28 -10.28 -9.23
N ILE A 96 2.26 -9.60 -9.80
CA ILE A 96 2.09 -8.79 -11.00
C ILE A 96 2.79 -9.41 -12.21
N LYS A 97 2.19 -9.27 -13.38
CA LYS A 97 2.73 -9.70 -14.68
C LYS A 97 2.85 -8.51 -15.63
N ASN A 98 3.75 -8.68 -16.61
CA ASN A 98 3.89 -7.77 -17.75
C ASN A 98 4.03 -6.29 -17.33
N TYR A 99 4.75 -6.02 -16.24
CA TYR A 99 5.03 -4.64 -15.85
C TYR A 99 5.96 -4.02 -16.89
N LYS A 100 5.44 -3.06 -17.66
CA LYS A 100 6.16 -2.38 -18.73
C LYS A 100 6.22 -0.89 -18.46
N VAL A 101 7.33 -0.28 -18.85
CA VAL A 101 7.52 1.18 -18.90
C VAL A 101 8.01 1.54 -20.30
N ASN A 102 7.29 2.41 -21.00
CA ASN A 102 7.54 2.77 -22.39
C ASN A 102 7.75 1.54 -23.30
N GLY A 103 6.95 0.50 -23.08
CA GLY A 103 7.00 -0.77 -23.80
C GLY A 103 8.13 -1.73 -23.38
N ARG A 104 9.05 -1.32 -22.50
CA ARG A 104 10.14 -2.15 -22.00
C ARG A 104 9.74 -2.87 -20.73
N ASP A 105 10.06 -4.16 -20.64
CA ASP A 105 9.81 -4.95 -19.43
C ASP A 105 10.67 -4.44 -18.26
N VAL A 106 10.05 -4.32 -17.09
CA VAL A 106 10.73 -4.03 -15.83
C VAL A 106 10.68 -5.31 -14.98
N PRO A 107 11.67 -6.20 -15.14
CA PRO A 107 11.74 -7.39 -14.30
C PRO A 107 11.92 -6.94 -12.85
N HIS A 108 11.28 -7.66 -11.92
CA HIS A 108 11.32 -7.39 -10.46
C HIS A 108 10.49 -6.22 -9.95
N ALA A 109 9.52 -5.71 -10.72
CA ALA A 109 8.49 -4.85 -10.14
C ALA A 109 7.78 -5.59 -8.99
N LYS A 110 7.61 -4.92 -7.85
CA LYS A 110 6.91 -5.47 -6.68
C LYS A 110 5.75 -4.58 -6.31
N LEU A 111 4.56 -5.16 -6.17
CA LEU A 111 3.37 -4.44 -5.73
C LEU A 111 2.99 -4.91 -4.32
N VAL A 112 2.76 -3.94 -3.44
CA VAL A 112 2.25 -4.15 -2.09
C VAL A 112 1.04 -3.26 -1.90
N ALA A 113 -0.04 -3.82 -1.39
CA ALA A 113 -1.29 -3.11 -1.15
C ALA A 113 -1.73 -3.26 0.30
N SER A 114 -2.45 -2.26 0.79
CA SER A 114 -3.12 -2.28 2.09
C SER A 114 -4.51 -1.71 1.96
N ASN A 115 -5.42 -2.13 2.83
CA ASN A 115 -6.74 -1.55 2.95
C ASN A 115 -6.92 -1.11 4.40
N GLU A 116 -6.96 0.20 4.60
CA GLU A 116 -7.12 0.81 5.90
C GLU A 116 -8.45 1.56 5.92
N LYS A 117 -9.42 1.05 6.69
CA LYS A 117 -10.75 1.66 6.84
C LYS A 117 -11.47 1.93 5.51
N GLY A 118 -11.30 1.04 4.52
CA GLY A 118 -11.91 1.16 3.20
C GLY A 118 -11.10 1.96 2.19
N VAL A 119 -9.96 2.53 2.59
CA VAL A 119 -9.03 3.21 1.69
C VAL A 119 -7.93 2.24 1.30
N ILE A 120 -7.86 1.91 0.00
CA ILE A 120 -6.83 1.01 -0.52
C ILE A 120 -5.63 1.84 -0.97
N ARG A 121 -4.46 1.56 -0.41
CA ARG A 121 -3.17 2.15 -0.79
C ARG A 121 -2.31 1.11 -1.48
N VAL A 122 -1.60 1.52 -2.53
CA VAL A 122 -0.79 0.66 -3.38
C VAL A 122 0.60 1.27 -3.56
N GLY A 123 1.61 0.52 -3.18
CA GLY A 123 3.01 0.81 -3.48
C GLY A 123 3.51 -0.08 -4.60
N ILE A 124 4.11 0.48 -5.65
CA ILE A 124 4.80 -0.29 -6.70
C ILE A 124 6.26 0.09 -6.72
N ARG A 125 7.13 -0.83 -6.31
CA ARG A 125 8.58 -0.63 -6.31
C ARG A 125 9.17 -1.07 -7.64
N LEU A 126 9.89 -0.16 -8.27
CA LEU A 126 10.70 -0.36 -9.48
C LEU A 126 12.18 -0.22 -9.08
N GLY A 127 13.10 -0.80 -9.85
CA GLY A 127 14.54 -0.72 -9.55
C GLY A 127 15.05 0.73 -9.41
N GLU A 128 14.44 1.67 -10.14
CA GLU A 128 14.86 3.08 -10.20
C GLU A 128 13.88 4.05 -9.51
N GLY A 129 12.83 3.57 -8.83
CA GLY A 129 11.85 4.44 -8.20
C GLY A 129 10.64 3.70 -7.64
N ALA A 130 9.68 4.43 -7.09
CA ALA A 130 8.45 3.82 -6.57
C ALA A 130 7.21 4.66 -6.84
N TRP A 131 6.11 3.98 -7.12
CA TRP A 131 4.78 4.54 -7.09
C TRP A 131 4.20 4.44 -5.67
N ASP A 132 3.57 5.52 -5.21
CA ASP A 132 2.65 5.54 -4.09
C ASP A 132 1.29 6.02 -4.61
N LEU A 133 0.29 5.15 -4.53
CA LEU A 133 -0.99 5.28 -5.20
C LEU A 133 -2.14 5.00 -4.24
N THR A 134 -3.25 5.71 -4.43
CA THR A 134 -4.51 5.47 -3.75
C THR A 134 -5.56 5.00 -4.76
N TYR A 135 -6.27 3.93 -4.42
CA TYR A 135 -7.37 3.43 -5.23
C TYR A 135 -8.62 4.29 -5.05
N SER A 136 -9.32 4.49 -6.15
CA SER A 136 -10.60 5.16 -6.24
C SER A 136 -11.54 4.35 -7.13
N THR A 137 -12.83 4.33 -6.79
CA THR A 137 -13.89 3.68 -7.58
C THR A 137 -14.31 4.51 -8.81
N VAL A 138 -13.76 5.70 -8.96
CA VAL A 138 -14.05 6.61 -10.08
C VAL A 138 -13.66 5.94 -11.41
N PHE A 139 -14.50 6.14 -12.45
CA PHE A 139 -14.35 5.58 -13.80
C PHE A 139 -14.15 4.05 -13.88
N GLY A 140 -14.66 3.27 -12.90
CA GLY A 140 -14.55 1.81 -12.90
C GLY A 140 -13.25 1.28 -12.26
N GLY A 141 -12.50 2.14 -11.57
CA GLY A 141 -11.27 1.79 -10.89
C GLY A 141 -10.10 2.63 -11.39
N MET A 142 -9.54 3.46 -10.51
CA MET A 142 -8.40 4.32 -10.77
C MET A 142 -7.40 4.20 -9.62
N LEU A 143 -6.11 4.19 -9.94
CA LEU A 143 -5.03 4.39 -8.97
C LEU A 143 -4.41 5.76 -9.24
N ASP A 144 -4.47 6.66 -8.27
CA ASP A 144 -3.97 8.03 -8.38
C ASP A 144 -2.90 8.29 -7.33
N GLY A 145 -1.83 8.99 -7.70
CA GLY A 145 -0.76 9.33 -6.79
C GLY A 145 0.49 9.78 -7.49
N THR A 146 1.64 9.37 -6.96
CA THR A 146 2.94 9.91 -7.37
C THR A 146 3.98 8.82 -7.60
N PHE A 147 4.75 8.97 -8.67
CA PHE A 147 6.00 8.24 -8.86
C PHE A 147 7.16 9.09 -8.39
N THR A 148 8.02 8.51 -7.56
CA THR A 148 9.27 9.12 -7.12
C THR A 148 10.44 8.37 -7.75
N PRO A 149 11.07 8.92 -8.80
CA PRO A 149 12.30 8.36 -9.36
C PRO A 149 13.49 8.67 -8.45
N SER A 150 14.49 7.79 -8.43
CA SER A 150 15.73 8.02 -7.68
C SER A 150 16.45 9.28 -8.17
N GLY A 151 16.73 10.21 -7.26
CA GLY A 151 17.47 11.44 -7.55
C GLY A 151 16.76 12.44 -8.47
N ARG A 152 15.43 12.33 -8.66
CA ARG A 152 14.63 13.23 -9.50
C ARG A 152 13.37 13.71 -8.79
N ALA A 153 12.75 14.76 -9.32
CA ALA A 153 11.49 15.26 -8.82
C ALA A 153 10.35 14.23 -9.00
N PRO A 154 9.41 14.12 -8.04
CA PRO A 154 8.24 13.28 -8.20
C PRO A 154 7.35 13.72 -9.36
N ILE A 155 6.68 12.76 -9.98
CA ILE A 155 5.68 12.99 -11.03
C ILE A 155 4.33 12.44 -10.57
N SER A 156 3.26 13.20 -10.78
CA SER A 156 1.90 12.71 -10.53
C SER A 156 1.49 11.72 -11.61
N GLY A 157 0.64 10.75 -11.26
CA GLY A 157 0.14 9.83 -12.23
C GLY A 157 -1.12 9.05 -11.87
N LYS A 158 -1.86 8.66 -12.91
CA LYS A 158 -3.13 7.94 -12.84
C LYS A 158 -3.09 6.67 -13.68
N PHE A 159 -3.29 5.53 -13.04
CA PHE A 159 -3.56 4.28 -13.73
C PHE A 159 -5.07 4.05 -13.78
N TYR A 160 -5.55 3.67 -14.96
CA TYR A 160 -6.92 3.26 -15.17
C TYR A 160 -6.97 1.76 -15.38
N LYS A 161 -8.03 1.15 -14.85
CA LYS A 161 -8.30 -0.26 -15.07
C LYS A 161 -8.75 -0.47 -16.52
N GLU A 162 -8.09 -1.37 -17.23
CA GLU A 162 -8.51 -1.75 -18.57
C GLU A 162 -9.79 -2.60 -18.48
N LYS A 163 -10.71 -2.37 -19.41
CA LYS A 163 -11.99 -3.10 -19.49
C LYS A 163 -11.83 -4.44 -20.20
#